data_AF-A0A1I0C235-F1
#
_entry.id   AF-A0A1I0C235-F1
#
_cell.length_a   1.000
_cell.length_b   1.000
_cell.length_c   1.000
_cell.angle_alpha   90.00
_cell.angle_beta   90.00
_cell.angle_gamma   90.00
#
_symmetry.space_group_name_H-M   'P 1'
#
loop_
_entity.id
_entity.type
_entity.pdbx_description
1 polymer ?
#
loop_
_entity_poly.entity_id
_entity_poly.type
_entity_poly.pdbx_seq_one_letter_code
_entity_poly.pdbx_strand_id
1 'polypeptide(L)'
;MTKKTRRVFSAEFKLECVKLVTEHNHSVQEAAQAINVSLYGLGKWVKQYKDEQTGKVAPGSAISPELVEIQKLKKEIAKLKLHNEILKKASALLMIDTLNNS
;
A
#
# COMPACT_ATOMS: atom_id res chain seq x y z
N MET A 1 14.63 -27.91 1.36
CA MET A 1 14.52 -26.49 0.92
C MET A 1 13.94 -25.65 2.05
N THR A 2 14.76 -24.82 2.71
CA THR A 2 14.29 -23.91 3.77
C THR A 2 13.68 -22.65 3.14
N LYS A 3 12.38 -22.42 3.34
CA LYS A 3 11.71 -21.19 2.87
C LYS A 3 12.32 -19.99 3.60
N LYS A 4 13.05 -19.14 2.87
CA LYS A 4 13.55 -17.87 3.41
C LYS A 4 12.36 -16.94 3.68
N THR A 5 12.09 -16.68 4.96
CA THR A 5 11.03 -15.78 5.40
C THR A 5 11.33 -14.38 4.87
N ARG A 6 10.45 -13.84 4.01
CA ARG A 6 10.60 -12.48 3.49
C ARG A 6 10.29 -11.49 4.62
N ARG A 7 11.28 -10.67 4.98
CA ARG A 7 11.06 -9.51 5.86
C ARG A 7 10.11 -8.54 5.15
N VAL A 8 9.01 -8.21 5.81
CA VAL A 8 8.05 -7.21 5.33
C VAL A 8 8.36 -5.90 6.04
N PHE A 9 8.60 -4.85 5.26
CA PHE A 9 8.89 -3.51 5.77
C PHE A 9 7.69 -2.59 5.58
N SER A 10 7.43 -1.72 6.55
CA SER A 10 6.40 -0.69 6.46
C SER A 10 6.73 0.33 5.36
N ALA A 11 5.71 1.01 4.84
CA ALA A 11 5.91 2.04 3.81
C ALA A 11 6.73 3.22 4.36
N GLU A 12 6.49 3.63 5.61
CA GLU A 12 7.25 4.69 6.29
C GLU A 12 8.74 4.37 6.35
N PHE A 13 9.09 3.13 6.75
CA PHE A 13 10.48 2.70 6.82
C PHE A 13 11.16 2.72 5.44
N LYS A 14 10.45 2.27 4.39
CA LYS A 14 10.97 2.30 3.02
C LYS A 14 11.23 3.74 2.57
N LEU A 15 10.33 4.67 2.91
CA LEU A 15 10.46 6.07 2.56
C LEU A 15 11.65 6.71 3.26
N GLU A 16 11.85 6.45 4.55
CA GLU A 16 12.99 6.96 5.31
C GLU A 16 14.31 6.45 4.74
N CYS A 17 14.38 5.17 4.36
CA CYS A 17 15.54 4.59 3.68
C CYS A 17 15.82 5.26 2.32
N VAL A 18 14.77 5.57 1.55
CA VAL A 18 14.90 6.21 0.24
C VAL A 18 15.34 7.67 0.40
N LYS A 19 14.78 8.40 1.36
CA LYS A 19 15.18 9.77 1.70
C LYS A 19 16.65 9.84 2.08
N LEU A 20 17.16 8.87 2.84
CA LEU A 20 18.58 8.79 3.16
C LEU A 20 19.47 8.76 1.91
N VAL A 21 19.04 8.06 0.85
CA VAL A 21 19.79 7.97 -0.41
C VAL A 21 19.61 9.23 -1.26
N THR A 22 18.40 9.80 -1.31
CA THR A 22 18.09 10.93 -2.20
C THR A 22 18.47 12.29 -1.64
N GLU A 23 18.34 12.51 -0.33
CA GLU A 23 18.58 13.80 0.33
C GLU A 23 20.02 13.92 0.84
N HIS A 24 20.60 12.83 1.36
CA HIS A 24 21.96 12.83 1.89
C HIS A 24 23.01 12.37 0.87
N ASN A 25 22.61 12.07 -0.37
CA ASN A 25 23.48 11.66 -1.48
C ASN A 25 24.38 10.43 -1.17
N HIS A 26 24.02 9.63 -0.16
CA HIS A 26 24.73 8.40 0.16
C HIS A 26 24.59 7.37 -0.95
N SER A 27 25.65 6.60 -1.18
CA SER A 27 25.57 5.46 -2.10
C SER A 27 24.57 4.45 -1.56
N VAL A 28 23.83 3.79 -2.46
CA VAL A 28 22.90 2.70 -2.10
C VAL A 28 23.61 1.61 -1.30
N GLN A 29 24.91 1.41 -1.49
CA GLN A 29 25.74 0.50 -0.68
C GLN A 29 25.86 0.94 0.77
N GLU A 30 26.22 2.19 1.01
CA GLU A 30 26.43 2.74 2.36
C GLU A 30 25.11 2.78 3.14
N ALA A 31 24.04 3.27 2.51
CA ALA A 31 22.72 3.31 3.11
C ALA A 31 22.18 1.90 3.42
N ALA A 32 22.41 0.93 2.53
CA ALA A 32 22.01 -0.46 2.77
C ALA A 32 22.76 -1.08 3.96
N GLN A 33 24.05 -0.77 4.10
CA GLN A 33 24.87 -1.24 5.23
C GLN A 33 24.46 -0.57 6.54
N ALA A 34 24.25 0.75 6.54
CA ALA A 34 23.83 1.51 7.72
C ALA A 34 22.48 1.04 8.28
N ILE A 35 21.52 0.74 7.39
CA ILE A 35 20.15 0.37 7.78
C ILE A 35 19.95 -1.17 7.83
N ASN A 36 21.00 -1.96 7.58
CA ASN A 36 20.95 -3.43 7.51
C ASN A 36 19.88 -3.98 6.54
N VAL A 37 19.72 -3.32 5.39
CA VAL A 37 18.77 -3.73 4.33
C VAL A 37 19.54 -4.35 3.17
N SER A 38 18.92 -5.29 2.45
CA SER A 38 19.51 -5.81 1.23
C SER A 38 19.69 -4.70 0.18
N LEU A 39 20.89 -4.58 -0.39
CA LEU A 39 21.22 -3.63 -1.46
C LEU A 39 20.17 -3.62 -2.60
N TYR A 40 19.82 -4.81 -3.07
CA TYR A 40 18.85 -4.98 -4.15
C TYR A 40 17.46 -4.45 -3.78
N GLY A 41 17.03 -4.67 -2.53
CA GLY A 41 15.78 -4.17 -2.00
C GLY A 41 15.74 -2.63 -1.95
N LEU A 42 16.83 -2.03 -1.43
CA LEU A 42 16.94 -0.58 -1.35
C LEU A 42 16.98 0.08 -2.74
N GLY A 43 17.75 -0.48 -3.68
CA GLY A 43 17.79 0.00 -5.06
C GLY A 43 16.41 -0.05 -5.75
N LYS A 44 15.63 -1.11 -5.49
CA LYS A 44 14.25 -1.20 -5.98
C LYS A 44 13.35 -0.12 -5.39
N TRP A 45 13.47 0.18 -4.10
CA TRP A 45 12.68 1.23 -3.45
C TRP A 45 13.01 2.62 -3.97
N VAL A 46 14.30 2.92 -4.17
CA VAL A 46 14.75 4.21 -4.73
C VAL A 46 14.25 4.39 -6.15
N LYS A 47 14.35 3.36 -7.00
CA LYS A 47 13.80 3.41 -8.36
C LYS A 47 12.30 3.64 -8.34
N GLN A 48 11.58 2.89 -7.51
CA GLN A 48 10.14 3.03 -7.39
C GLN A 48 9.72 4.43 -6.91
N TYR A 49 10.42 5.02 -5.95
CA TYR A 49 10.16 6.38 -5.50
C TYR A 49 10.38 7.42 -6.62
N LYS A 50 11.45 7.26 -7.42
CA LYS A 50 11.68 8.13 -8.59
C LYS A 50 10.59 7.97 -9.67
N ASP A 51 10.12 6.74 -9.89
CA ASP A 51 9.03 6.47 -10.82
C ASP A 51 7.70 7.08 -10.32
N GLU A 52 7.42 7.02 -9.01
CA GLU A 52 6.28 7.66 -8.38
C GLU A 52 6.33 9.19 -8.52
N GLN A 53 7.50 9.81 -8.31
CA GLN A 53 7.69 11.26 -8.50
C GLN A 53 7.53 11.73 -9.95
N THR A 54 7.73 10.84 -10.92
CA THR A 54 7.51 11.12 -12.35
C THR A 54 6.11 10.73 -12.82
N GLY A 55 5.21 10.39 -11.89
CA GLY A 55 3.81 10.06 -12.18
C GLY A 55 3.56 8.63 -12.65
N LYS A 56 4.57 7.76 -12.67
CA LYS A 56 4.43 6.34 -12.99
C LYS A 56 4.15 5.54 -11.72
N VAL A 57 2.87 5.44 -11.35
CA VAL A 57 2.45 4.62 -10.20
C VAL A 57 2.47 3.14 -10.57
N ALA A 58 3.46 2.40 -10.07
CA ALA A 58 3.50 0.95 -10.22
C ALA A 58 2.44 0.27 -9.32
N PRO A 59 1.69 -0.73 -9.83
CA PRO A 59 0.71 -1.45 -9.01
C PRO A 59 1.42 -2.34 -7.97
N GLY A 60 1.09 -2.16 -6.69
CA GLY A 60 1.29 -3.20 -5.67
C GLY A 60 1.93 -2.79 -4.35
N SER A 61 2.64 -1.66 -4.24
CA SER A 61 3.15 -1.20 -2.92
C SER A 61 3.71 0.21 -3.02
N ALA A 62 2.87 1.25 -3.06
CA ALA A 62 3.39 2.61 -3.15
C ALA A 62 4.30 2.95 -1.95
N ILE A 63 5.36 3.72 -2.19
CA ILE A 63 6.32 4.16 -1.16
C ILE A 63 5.99 5.59 -0.72
N SER A 64 5.48 6.42 -1.63
CA SER A 64 4.96 7.75 -1.33
C SER A 64 3.78 7.68 -0.34
N PRO A 65 3.77 8.50 0.72
CA PRO A 65 2.75 8.45 1.76
C PRO A 65 1.39 8.83 1.20
N GLU A 66 1.37 9.76 0.24
CA GLU A 66 0.16 10.16 -0.48
C GLU A 66 -0.48 8.98 -1.21
N LEU A 67 0.32 8.19 -1.93
CA LEU A 67 -0.18 7.03 -2.66
C LEU A 67 -0.62 5.88 -1.74
N VAL A 68 0.04 5.72 -0.60
CA VAL A 68 -0.38 4.77 0.45
C VAL A 68 -1.73 5.16 1.02
N GLU A 69 -1.92 6.44 1.33
CA GLU A 69 -3.18 7.01 1.80
C GLU A 69 -4.28 6.83 0.76
N ILE A 70 -4.01 7.15 -0.50
CA ILE A 70 -4.94 6.93 -1.62
C ILE A 70 -5.36 5.46 -1.71
N GLN A 71 -4.43 4.51 -1.56
CA GLN A 71 -4.77 3.08 -1.57
C GLN A 71 -5.61 2.67 -0.37
N LYS A 72 -5.30 3.18 0.83
CA LYS A 72 -6.05 2.91 2.05
C LYS A 72 -7.48 3.44 1.94
N LEU A 73 -7.63 4.69 1.50
CA LEU A 73 -8.92 5.34 1.26
C LEU A 73 -9.74 4.61 0.20
N LYS A 74 -9.12 4.19 -0.92
CA LYS A 74 -9.80 3.39 -1.95
C LYS A 74 -10.33 2.07 -1.39
N LYS A 75 -9.57 1.37 -0.54
CA LYS A 75 -10.03 0.14 0.12
C LYS A 75 -11.19 0.40 1.07
N GLU A 76 -11.14 1.49 1.82
CA GLU A 76 -12.20 1.86 2.76
C GLU A 76 -13.50 2.21 2.02
N ILE A 77 -13.42 3.01 0.94
CA ILE A 77 -14.57 3.31 0.07
C ILE A 77 -15.16 2.02 -0.51
N ALA A 78 -14.33 1.09 -0.98
CA ALA A 78 -14.81 -0.18 -1.52
C ALA A 78 -15.56 -1.00 -0.46
N LYS A 79 -15.03 -1.07 0.78
CA LYS A 79 -15.68 -1.74 1.90
C LYS A 79 -17.01 -1.08 2.27
N LEU A 80 -17.04 0.25 2.36
CA LEU A 80 -18.25 1.01 2.66
C LEU A 80 -19.34 0.85 1.59
N LYS A 81 -18.95 0.83 0.31
CA LYS A 81 -19.87 0.55 -0.79
C LYS A 81 -20.45 -0.86 -0.68
N LEU A 82 -19.63 -1.86 -0.40
CA LEU A 82 -20.09 -3.23 -0.20
C LEU A 82 -21.07 -3.34 0.97
N HIS A 83 -20.77 -2.70 2.12
CA HIS A 83 -21.68 -2.69 3.26
C HIS A 83 -23.03 -2.01 2.92
N ASN A 84 -23.00 -0.89 2.19
CA ASN A 84 -24.21 -0.23 1.72
C ASN A 84 -25.04 -1.12 0.81
N GLU A 85 -24.41 -1.82 -0.13
CA GLU A 85 -25.10 -2.74 -1.03
C GLU A 85 -25.74 -3.92 -0.28
N ILE A 86 -25.06 -4.48 0.72
CA ILE A 86 -25.64 -5.51 1.60
C ILE A 86 -26.85 -4.94 2.35
N LEU A 87 -26.71 -3.76 2.95
CA LEU A 87 -27.78 -3.13 3.73
C LEU A 87 -29.01 -2.84 2.86
N LYS A 88 -28.82 -2.29 1.65
CA LYS A 88 -29.90 -2.07 0.69
C LYS A 88 -30.62 -3.35 0.31
N LYS A 89 -29.87 -4.43 0.04
CA LYS A 89 -30.45 -5.74 -0.28
C LYS A 89 -31.24 -6.32 0.89
N ALA A 90 -30.71 -6.23 2.11
CA ALA A 90 -31.41 -6.68 3.31
C ALA A 90 -32.71 -5.90 3.52
N SER A 91 -32.69 -4.57 3.40
CA SER A 91 -33.90 -3.74 3.51
C SER A 91 -34.95 -4.08 2.45
N ALA A 92 -34.53 -4.32 1.20
CA ALA A 92 -35.44 -4.72 0.14
C ALA A 92 -36.10 -6.08 0.42
N LEU A 93 -35.34 -7.06 0.93
CA LEU A 93 -35.89 -8.37 1.32
C LEU A 93 -36.89 -8.24 2.46
N LEU A 94 -36.58 -7.46 3.50
CA LEU A 94 -37.52 -7.23 4.61
C LEU A 94 -38.81 -6.56 4.14
N MET A 95 -38.74 -5.58 3.23
CA MET A 95 -39.93 -4.96 2.66
C MET A 95 -40.79 -5.98 1.88
N ILE A 96 -40.17 -6.86 1.11
CA ILE A 96 -40.87 -7.93 0.40
C ILE A 96 -41.56 -8.89 1.38
N ASP A 97 -40.86 -9.31 2.45
CA ASP A 97 -41.43 -10.19 3.47
C ASP A 97 -42.64 -9.54 4.17
N THR A 98 -42.59 -8.24 4.47
CA THR A 98 -43.74 -7.53 5.05
C THR A 98 -44.96 -7.48 4.14
N LEU A 99 -44.75 -7.37 2.81
CA LEU A 99 -45.82 -7.35 1.82
C LEU A 99 -46.43 -8.74 1.59
N ASN A 100 -45.64 -9.82 1.69
CA ASN A 100 -46.11 -11.19 1.48
C ASN A 100 -46.84 -11.79 2.69
N ASN A 101 -46.64 -11.23 3.89
CA ASN A 101 -47.25 -11.70 5.14
C ASN A 101 -48.45 -10.83 5.59
N SER A 102 -48.90 -9.89 4.75
CA SER A 102 -50.14 -9.11 4.92
C SER A 102 -51.22 -9.61 3.96
#